data_AF-A0A0D2LIB8-F1
#
_entry.id   AF-A0A0D2LIB8-F1
#
_cell.length_a   1.000
_cell.length_b   1.000
_cell.length_c   1.000
_cell.angle_alpha   90.00
_cell.angle_beta   90.00
_cell.angle_gamma   90.00
#
_symmetry.space_group_name_H-M   'P 1'
#
loop_
_entity.id
_entity.type
_entity.pdbx_description
1 polymer ?
#
loop_
_entity_poly.entity_id
_entity_poly.type
_entity_poly.pdbx_seq_one_letter_code
_entity_poly.pdbx_strand_id
1 'polypeptide(L)'
;MWGRGAGFGVGHTRDTQTKGVWLWSGVREEPDENGANRTQQDQQQQQQQQQQQQQQQQQQQQQQQQHEQKNDKSLLFVDTEGFESTARSSSYDDRIFAVAAVLSSLLIYNLPETIRESDVAKLSFAVDLASGFYDQWRGTAGVPLQPGRMLWVIQRDFLQGKGVQQLVDEALAPVPNPEGDKELQQLNRIRATRLCELSDSQLEPSYLKQRDGLKAAVHKLARRKVVGTQVFTGKHLADLLSDLIKALNEKEIPTGASLLESFNQQLVGRALGTYTKLLDAIGVPVDEEQLRKAESAAREAALRSFEQQLLGRKQGEALRAQLLESMDRERKSKELSNSAASNDACQALEMACTRQLDSLGRMAVPSMRQFSSSFGKCKAQFEAKCTGPARAASSERLSMAWERASKQFGSDYNGRLLTGLLVLSVGGILVFRFLLRARLLELASWLALGFLELYPM
;
A
#
# COMPACT_ATOMS: atom_id res chain seq x y z
N MET A 1 24.48 13.13 37.21
CA MET A 1 24.14 11.90 37.98
C MET A 1 23.92 10.68 37.08
N TRP A 2 24.76 9.65 37.05
CA TRP A 2 26.02 9.39 37.75
C TRP A 2 25.89 8.63 39.08
N GLY A 3 26.55 7.47 39.16
CA GLY A 3 27.37 7.09 40.33
C GLY A 3 26.66 6.67 41.63
N ARG A 4 25.38 6.27 41.63
CA ARG A 4 24.76 5.66 42.82
C ARG A 4 24.32 4.23 42.51
N GLY A 5 24.73 3.28 43.35
CA GLY A 5 24.38 1.85 43.26
C GLY A 5 22.91 1.51 43.54
N ALA A 6 21.98 2.45 43.34
CA ALA A 6 20.54 2.24 43.44
C ALA A 6 19.88 2.86 42.19
N GLY A 7 19.33 2.00 41.34
CA GLY A 7 18.76 2.31 40.02
C GLY A 7 17.80 1.18 39.58
N PHE A 8 17.31 1.21 38.33
CA PHE A 8 16.58 0.05 37.78
C PHE A 8 17.47 -1.20 37.82
N GLY A 9 16.87 -2.34 38.19
CA GLY A 9 17.61 -3.60 38.27
C GLY A 9 18.08 -4.04 36.89
N VAL A 10 19.35 -4.43 36.77
CA VAL A 10 19.86 -5.03 35.53
C VAL A 10 19.63 -6.53 35.52
N GLY A 11 19.22 -7.03 34.36
CA GLY A 11 18.98 -8.45 34.14
C GLY A 11 20.14 -9.23 33.55
N HIS A 12 19.98 -10.55 33.49
CA HIS A 12 20.86 -11.45 32.76
C HIS A 12 20.54 -11.39 31.25
N THR A 13 21.52 -11.63 30.38
CA THR A 13 21.40 -11.64 28.90
C THR A 13 20.35 -12.62 28.33
N ARG A 14 19.73 -13.46 29.17
CA ARG A 14 18.79 -14.52 28.76
C ARG A 14 17.42 -14.43 29.43
N ASP A 15 17.32 -13.76 30.59
CA ASP A 15 16.08 -13.66 31.35
C ASP A 15 15.72 -12.18 31.55
N THR A 16 14.54 -11.79 31.06
CA THR A 16 14.05 -10.41 31.24
C THR A 16 13.76 -10.14 32.70
N GLN A 17 14.46 -9.15 33.27
CA GLN A 17 14.39 -8.84 34.70
C GLN A 17 13.48 -7.65 35.00
N THR A 18 13.45 -6.64 34.13
CA THR A 18 12.36 -5.67 34.13
C THR A 18 11.08 -6.37 33.66
N LYS A 19 10.08 -6.46 34.53
CA LYS A 19 8.73 -6.94 34.20
C LYS A 19 7.76 -5.76 34.14
N GLY A 20 7.02 -5.62 33.04
CA GLY A 20 6.12 -4.50 32.81
C GLY A 20 6.84 -3.17 32.56
N VAL A 21 6.33 -2.08 33.14
CA VAL A 21 6.88 -0.72 32.98
C VAL A 21 7.21 -0.14 34.36
N TRP A 22 8.43 0.40 34.49
CA TRP A 22 8.95 0.98 35.72
C TRP A 22 9.20 2.47 35.54
N LEU A 23 8.96 3.23 36.61
CA LEU A 23 9.05 4.69 36.62
C LEU A 23 10.04 5.14 37.69
N TRP A 24 10.93 6.06 37.33
CA TRP A 24 11.88 6.67 38.26
C TRP A 24 11.94 8.18 38.06
N SER A 25 11.64 8.95 39.10
CA SER A 25 11.76 10.41 39.08
C SER A 25 13.14 10.85 39.57
N GLY A 26 13.80 11.72 38.80
CA GLY A 26 15.01 12.44 39.23
C GLY A 26 14.83 13.96 39.10
N VAL A 27 15.64 14.70 39.85
CA VAL A 27 15.78 16.15 39.69
C VAL A 27 16.87 16.41 38.66
N ARG A 28 16.60 17.28 37.68
CA ARG A 28 17.61 17.69 36.70
C ARG A 28 18.63 18.61 37.38
N GLU A 29 19.79 18.07 37.73
CA GLU A 29 20.97 18.89 38.03
C GLU A 29 21.49 19.47 36.71
N GLU A 30 21.47 20.80 36.57
CA GLU A 30 22.22 21.45 35.50
C GLU A 30 23.73 21.39 35.82
N PRO A 31 24.59 21.15 34.82
CA PRO A 31 26.03 21.22 35.04
C PRO A 31 26.41 22.65 35.47
N ASP A 32 27.07 22.76 36.61
CA ASP A 32 27.50 24.01 37.21
C ASP A 32 28.65 24.61 36.37
N GLU A 33 28.36 25.57 35.49
CA GLU A 33 29.34 26.18 34.58
C GLU A 33 30.16 27.31 35.20
N ASN A 34 29.99 27.64 36.50
CA ASN A 34 30.64 28.82 37.08
C ASN A 34 31.67 28.47 38.15
N GLY A 35 32.87 28.10 37.70
CA GLY A 35 34.01 27.82 38.57
C GLY A 35 35.35 28.29 38.00
N ALA A 36 35.49 29.56 37.62
CA ALA A 36 36.83 30.19 37.52
C ALA A 36 36.78 31.73 37.47
N ASN A 37 37.66 32.33 38.28
CA ASN A 37 38.20 33.70 38.25
C ASN A 37 37.51 34.81 39.08
N ARG A 38 38.18 35.19 40.18
CA ARG A 38 38.07 36.50 40.84
C ARG A 38 39.47 37.04 41.18
N THR A 39 39.74 38.27 40.76
CA THR A 39 40.75 39.20 41.32
C THR A 39 40.27 40.62 41.03
N GLN A 40 39.78 41.34 42.04
CA GLN A 40 40.43 42.50 42.71
C GLN A 40 40.59 43.77 41.84
N GLN A 41 39.84 44.85 42.12
CA GLN A 41 40.29 46.02 42.89
C GLN A 41 39.24 47.18 42.94
N ASP A 42 39.15 47.78 44.13
CA ASP A 42 38.41 48.98 44.58
C ASP A 42 38.97 50.30 43.94
N GLN A 43 38.42 51.52 43.97
CA GLN A 43 37.42 52.24 44.78
C GLN A 43 37.19 53.63 44.12
N GLN A 44 35.93 54.10 43.97
CA GLN A 44 35.53 55.52 44.10
C GLN A 44 34.01 55.68 43.85
N GLN A 45 33.24 56.02 44.88
CA GLN A 45 32.18 57.06 44.91
C GLN A 45 31.09 56.76 45.96
N GLN A 46 31.37 57.23 47.17
CA GLN A 46 30.56 57.03 48.38
C GLN A 46 29.37 57.99 48.52
N GLN A 47 28.96 58.69 47.46
CA GLN A 47 27.72 59.49 47.43
C GLN A 47 26.61 58.88 46.54
N GLN A 48 26.91 57.80 45.80
CA GLN A 48 25.88 56.96 45.17
C GLN A 48 25.33 55.86 46.10
N GLN A 49 25.94 55.65 47.27
CA GLN A 49 25.67 54.48 48.13
C GLN A 49 24.26 54.43 48.75
N GLN A 50 23.59 55.56 49.00
CA GLN A 50 22.23 55.52 49.58
C GLN A 50 21.13 55.29 48.53
N GLN A 51 21.29 55.77 47.30
CA GLN A 51 20.38 55.41 46.19
C GLN A 51 20.70 54.02 45.62
N GLN A 52 21.97 53.62 45.59
CA GLN A 52 22.36 52.25 45.20
C GLN A 52 21.94 51.21 46.22
N GLN A 53 21.89 51.49 47.53
CA GLN A 53 21.38 50.52 48.51
C GLN A 53 19.86 50.26 48.36
N GLN A 54 19.06 51.29 48.05
CA GLN A 54 17.63 51.09 47.77
C GLN A 54 17.39 50.41 46.41
N GLN A 55 18.18 50.75 45.38
CA GLN A 55 18.13 50.04 44.09
C GLN A 55 18.70 48.62 44.17
N GLN A 56 19.72 48.35 44.99
CA GLN A 56 20.23 47.01 45.24
C GLN A 56 19.29 46.18 46.10
N GLN A 57 18.55 46.76 47.05
CA GLN A 57 17.50 46.02 47.77
C GLN A 57 16.30 45.72 46.88
N GLN A 58 15.89 46.64 45.99
CA GLN A 58 14.85 46.35 44.98
C GLN A 58 15.33 45.37 43.91
N GLN A 59 16.59 45.45 43.47
CA GLN A 59 17.19 44.46 42.56
C GLN A 59 17.46 43.13 43.25
N GLN A 60 17.79 43.07 44.53
CA GLN A 60 17.92 41.81 45.28
C GLN A 60 16.55 41.20 45.56
N GLN A 61 15.49 41.98 45.79
CA GLN A 61 14.12 41.45 45.88
C GLN A 61 13.60 41.00 44.51
N GLN A 62 13.91 41.71 43.42
CA GLN A 62 13.58 41.26 42.06
C GLN A 62 14.44 40.08 41.60
N GLN A 63 15.71 39.99 42.01
CA GLN A 63 16.59 38.85 41.75
C GLN A 63 16.25 37.66 42.66
N GLN A 64 15.76 37.85 43.89
CA GLN A 64 15.22 36.77 44.72
C GLN A 64 13.87 36.26 44.17
N GLN A 65 13.01 37.14 43.64
CA GLN A 65 11.78 36.74 42.93
C GLN A 65 12.06 36.12 41.55
N GLN A 66 13.18 36.45 40.90
CA GLN A 66 13.64 35.77 39.67
C GLN A 66 14.43 34.48 39.95
N HIS A 67 15.09 34.35 41.11
CA HIS A 67 15.76 33.12 41.56
C HIS A 67 14.79 32.06 42.10
N GLU A 68 13.53 32.39 42.38
CA GLU A 68 12.50 31.41 42.74
C GLU A 68 11.86 30.70 41.54
N GLN A 69 12.16 31.11 40.30
CA GLN A 69 11.97 30.23 39.13
C GLN A 69 13.18 29.32 38.95
N LYS A 70 13.56 28.63 40.02
CA LYS A 70 14.34 27.40 39.90
C LYS A 70 13.47 26.46 39.07
N ASN A 71 13.85 26.30 37.80
CA ASN A 71 13.08 25.59 36.78
C ASN A 71 13.05 24.11 37.18
N ASP A 72 12.11 23.75 38.05
CA ASP A 72 11.98 22.44 38.67
C ASP A 72 11.50 21.43 37.60
N LYS A 73 12.43 21.08 36.72
CA LYS A 73 12.26 20.10 35.67
C LYS A 73 12.48 18.74 36.32
N SER A 74 11.40 18.11 36.75
CA SER A 74 11.41 16.70 37.12
C SER A 74 11.65 15.87 35.85
N LEU A 75 12.73 15.09 35.85
CA LEU A 75 13.03 14.14 34.79
C LEU A 75 12.44 12.80 35.20
N LEU A 76 11.53 12.26 34.38
CA LEU A 76 10.94 10.95 34.62
C LEU A 76 11.57 9.95 33.64
N PHE A 77 12.26 8.96 34.17
CA PHE A 77 12.73 7.82 33.42
C PHE A 77 11.66 6.75 33.42
N VAL A 78 11.41 6.19 32.25
CA VAL A 78 10.50 5.06 32.05
C VAL A 78 11.34 3.91 31.51
N ASP A 79 11.48 2.85 32.29
CA ASP A 79 12.12 1.61 31.86
C ASP A 79 11.05 0.57 31.55
N THR A 80 11.26 -0.22 30.49
CA THR A 80 10.25 -1.15 29.98
C THR A 80 10.81 -2.56 29.92
N GLU A 81 9.96 -3.56 30.08
CA GLU A 81 10.29 -4.95 29.79
C GLU A 81 10.81 -5.10 28.36
N GLY A 82 11.87 -5.89 28.20
CA GLY A 82 12.46 -6.18 26.89
C GLY A 82 11.50 -6.97 26.01
N PHE A 83 11.45 -6.61 24.73
CA PHE A 83 10.63 -7.28 23.73
C PHE A 83 11.18 -8.68 23.39
N GLU A 84 10.33 -9.52 22.80
CA GLU A 84 10.68 -10.86 22.29
C GLU A 84 11.13 -11.84 23.39
N SER A 85 10.64 -11.68 24.63
CA SER A 85 10.83 -12.72 25.65
C SER A 85 10.09 -14.00 25.26
N THR A 86 10.70 -15.16 25.48
CA THR A 86 10.12 -16.48 25.16
C THR A 86 8.82 -16.79 25.91
N ALA A 87 8.48 -16.00 26.94
CA ALA A 87 7.35 -16.22 27.84
C ALA A 87 6.13 -15.33 27.56
N ARG A 88 6.17 -14.41 26.57
CA ARG A 88 5.09 -13.42 26.32
C ARG A 88 4.63 -13.40 24.86
N SER A 89 3.38 -12.98 24.63
CA SER A 89 2.79 -12.82 23.30
C SER A 89 3.23 -11.52 22.64
N SER A 90 3.22 -11.47 21.30
CA SER A 90 3.50 -10.25 20.53
C SER A 90 2.58 -9.08 20.91
N SER A 91 1.31 -9.37 21.22
CA SER A 91 0.34 -8.39 21.71
C SER A 91 0.70 -7.77 23.05
N TYR A 92 1.46 -8.47 23.90
CA TYR A 92 1.95 -7.93 25.16
C TYR A 92 3.09 -6.93 24.91
N ASP A 93 4.03 -7.28 24.05
CA ASP A 93 5.13 -6.38 23.65
C ASP A 93 4.59 -5.10 22.99
N ASP A 94 3.59 -5.23 22.14
CA ASP A 94 2.92 -4.09 21.49
C ASP A 94 2.23 -3.19 22.55
N ARG A 95 1.62 -3.76 23.59
CA ARG A 95 1.06 -2.98 24.73
C ARG A 95 2.14 -2.24 25.52
N ILE A 96 3.28 -2.86 25.77
CA ILE A 96 4.39 -2.21 26.48
C ILE A 96 4.95 -1.06 25.63
N PHE A 97 5.15 -1.31 24.34
CA PHE A 97 5.66 -0.32 23.40
C PHE A 97 4.69 0.87 23.22
N ALA A 98 3.39 0.58 23.12
CA ALA A 98 2.30 1.54 23.12
C ALA A 98 2.37 2.51 24.31
N VAL A 99 2.45 1.95 25.52
CA VAL A 99 2.56 2.71 26.76
C VAL A 99 3.83 3.55 26.74
N ALA A 100 4.97 2.99 26.37
CA ALA A 100 6.24 3.70 26.30
C ALA A 100 6.19 4.89 25.32
N ALA A 101 5.61 4.70 24.14
CA ALA A 101 5.48 5.72 23.12
C ALA A 101 4.54 6.86 23.54
N VAL A 102 3.39 6.52 24.13
CA VAL A 102 2.40 7.51 24.59
C VAL A 102 2.87 8.26 25.83
N LEU A 103 3.69 7.65 26.71
CA LEU A 103 4.19 8.29 27.92
C LEU A 103 5.43 9.15 27.70
N SER A 104 6.34 8.72 26.83
CA SER A 104 7.62 9.39 26.63
C SER A 104 7.48 10.73 25.87
N SER A 105 8.33 11.71 26.20
CA SER A 105 8.60 12.86 25.33
C SER A 105 9.79 12.61 24.40
N LEU A 106 10.65 11.67 24.80
CA LEU A 106 11.74 11.10 24.02
C LEU A 106 11.72 9.58 24.24
N LEU A 107 11.34 8.82 23.21
CA LEU A 107 11.38 7.37 23.20
C LEU A 107 12.77 6.90 22.76
N ILE A 108 13.48 6.20 23.63
CA ILE A 108 14.78 5.59 23.30
C ILE A 108 14.53 4.14 22.89
N TYR A 109 14.79 3.80 21.62
CA TYR A 109 14.65 2.45 21.10
C TYR A 109 16.02 1.79 21.02
N ASN A 110 16.31 0.91 21.99
CA ASN A 110 17.60 0.25 22.14
C ASN A 110 17.61 -1.09 21.38
N LEU A 111 18.44 -1.18 20.35
CA LEU A 111 18.56 -2.34 19.47
C LEU A 111 19.93 -3.01 19.59
N PRO A 112 20.00 -4.35 19.66
CA PRO A 112 21.25 -5.07 19.88
C PRO A 112 22.19 -5.10 18.67
N GLU A 113 21.71 -4.96 17.42
CA GLU A 113 22.60 -5.08 16.25
C GLU A 113 22.16 -4.23 15.06
N THR A 114 20.99 -4.55 14.49
CA THR A 114 20.51 -3.97 13.24
C THR A 114 19.01 -3.72 13.28
N ILE A 115 18.58 -2.81 12.42
CA ILE A 115 17.17 -2.46 12.23
C ILE A 115 16.49 -3.61 11.47
N ARG A 116 15.51 -4.29 12.07
CA ARG A 116 14.70 -5.32 11.38
C ARG A 116 13.39 -4.72 10.86
N GLU A 117 12.78 -5.38 9.89
CA GLU A 117 11.44 -5.00 9.38
C GLU A 117 10.37 -5.00 10.48
N SER A 118 10.47 -5.93 11.44
CA SER A 118 9.60 -5.96 12.62
C SER A 118 9.75 -4.72 13.51
N ASP A 119 10.95 -4.15 13.58
CA ASP A 119 11.21 -2.91 14.33
C ASP A 119 10.57 -1.69 13.62
N VAL A 120 10.58 -1.67 12.28
CA VAL A 120 9.91 -0.64 11.47
C VAL A 120 8.39 -0.78 11.54
N ALA A 121 7.86 -2.01 11.49
CA ALA A 121 6.42 -2.26 11.64
C ALA A 121 5.89 -1.77 13.00
N LYS A 122 6.66 -1.96 14.08
CA LYS A 122 6.35 -1.41 15.40
C LYS A 122 6.27 0.12 15.37
N LEU A 123 7.07 0.82 14.55
CA LEU A 123 6.95 2.28 14.40
C LEU A 123 5.61 2.71 13.82
N SER A 124 5.15 2.03 12.76
CA SER A 124 3.82 2.31 12.18
C SER A 124 2.75 2.14 13.24
N PHE A 125 2.83 1.05 14.01
CA PHE A 125 1.94 0.80 15.12
C PHE A 125 2.00 1.90 16.20
N ALA A 126 3.18 2.40 16.59
CA ALA A 126 3.28 3.54 17.52
C ALA A 126 2.57 4.79 16.99
N VAL A 127 2.71 5.09 15.70
CA VAL A 127 2.09 6.26 15.08
C VAL A 127 0.57 6.11 14.99
N ASP A 128 0.09 4.94 14.60
CA ASP A 128 -1.34 4.64 14.46
C ASP A 128 -2.04 4.55 15.82
N LEU A 129 -1.38 3.95 16.82
CA LEU A 129 -1.90 3.92 18.17
C LEU A 129 -1.88 5.31 18.80
N ALA A 130 -0.80 6.06 18.61
CA ALA A 130 -0.72 7.45 19.04
C ALA A 130 -1.89 8.25 18.45
N SER A 131 -2.12 8.20 17.14
CA SER A 131 -3.23 8.93 16.51
C SER A 131 -4.60 8.48 17.05
N GLY A 132 -4.88 7.17 17.08
CA GLY A 132 -6.16 6.64 17.56
C GLY A 132 -6.44 6.92 19.04
N PHE A 133 -5.42 6.81 19.90
CA PHE A 133 -5.57 7.10 21.32
C PHE A 133 -5.65 8.61 21.60
N TYR A 134 -4.85 9.43 20.90
CA TYR A 134 -4.89 10.89 21.04
C TYR A 134 -6.21 11.49 20.54
N ASP A 135 -6.80 10.94 19.49
CA ASP A 135 -8.11 11.38 19.01
C ASP A 135 -9.25 10.98 19.96
N GLN A 136 -9.13 9.85 20.66
CA GLN A 136 -10.11 9.44 21.68
C GLN A 136 -9.98 10.27 22.98
N TRP A 137 -8.75 10.59 23.41
CA TRP A 137 -8.49 11.42 24.59
C TRP A 137 -8.82 12.91 24.39
N ARG A 138 -8.98 13.37 23.13
CA ARG A 138 -9.58 14.70 22.83
C ARG A 138 -10.97 14.85 23.44
N GLY A 139 -11.74 13.76 23.61
CA GLY A 139 -13.09 13.79 24.17
C GLY A 139 -13.15 14.20 25.65
N THR A 140 -12.07 14.01 26.41
CA THR A 140 -12.01 14.28 27.85
C THR A 140 -11.19 15.53 28.21
N ALA A 141 -10.21 15.93 27.40
CA ALA A 141 -9.33 17.07 27.68
C ALA A 141 -9.29 18.18 26.61
N GLY A 142 -9.98 18.03 25.48
CA GLY A 142 -10.16 19.07 24.46
C GLY A 142 -8.89 19.55 23.72
N VAL A 143 -7.74 18.89 23.92
CA VAL A 143 -6.44 19.39 23.44
C VAL A 143 -5.56 18.22 22.95
N PRO A 144 -4.95 18.29 21.74
CA PRO A 144 -4.14 17.21 21.21
C PRO A 144 -2.80 17.05 21.96
N LEU A 145 -2.51 15.83 22.39
CA LEU A 145 -1.21 15.44 22.93
C LEU A 145 -0.22 15.27 21.76
N GLN A 146 0.96 15.91 21.82
CA GLN A 146 1.95 15.78 20.76
C GLN A 146 2.78 14.50 20.92
N PRO A 147 3.02 13.74 19.84
CA PRO A 147 3.89 12.56 19.90
C PRO A 147 5.31 12.95 20.31
N GLY A 148 5.95 12.08 21.10
CA GLY A 148 7.34 12.23 21.50
C GLY A 148 8.31 12.11 20.33
N ARG A 149 9.54 12.58 20.53
CA ARG A 149 10.65 12.29 19.60
C ARG A 149 11.12 10.86 19.80
N MET A 150 11.69 10.24 18.78
CA MET A 150 12.31 8.92 18.89
C MET A 150 13.81 9.01 18.65
N LEU A 151 14.59 8.30 19.47
CA LEU A 151 16.03 8.16 19.35
C LEU A 151 16.37 6.67 19.26
N TRP A 152 16.99 6.26 18.17
CA TRP A 152 17.46 4.89 18.00
C TRP A 152 18.86 4.76 18.56
N VAL A 153 19.07 3.81 19.46
CA VAL A 153 20.38 3.43 20.00
C VAL A 153 20.68 2.05 19.48
N ILE A 154 21.62 1.95 18.54
CA ILE A 154 22.03 0.68 17.96
C ILE A 154 23.34 0.28 18.62
N GLN A 155 23.31 -0.81 19.37
CA GLN A 155 24.47 -1.42 20.01
C GLN A 155 25.30 -2.12 18.94
N ARG A 156 26.05 -1.39 18.12
CA ARG A 156 27.02 -2.05 17.24
C ARG A 156 28.16 -2.54 18.11
N ASP A 157 28.28 -3.86 18.22
CA ASP A 157 29.34 -4.48 19.00
C ASP A 157 30.72 -3.90 18.67
N PHE A 158 31.44 -3.62 19.75
CA PHE A 158 32.85 -3.27 19.90
C PHE A 158 33.77 -4.43 19.44
N LEU A 159 33.63 -4.87 18.19
CA LEU A 159 34.32 -6.05 17.66
C LEU A 159 35.23 -5.72 16.47
N GLN A 160 36.09 -4.70 16.59
CA GLN A 160 37.26 -4.59 15.70
C GLN A 160 38.52 -4.19 16.48
N GLY A 161 39.30 -5.21 16.89
CA GLY A 161 40.66 -5.06 17.43
C GLY A 161 41.14 -6.26 18.25
N LYS A 162 40.59 -6.43 19.45
CA LYS A 162 40.53 -7.65 20.27
C LYS A 162 39.21 -7.54 21.05
N GLY A 163 38.45 -8.63 21.05
CA GLY A 163 36.99 -8.52 21.07
C GLY A 163 36.36 -8.50 22.45
N VAL A 164 35.22 -7.80 22.56
CA VAL A 164 34.23 -7.95 23.64
C VAL A 164 33.99 -9.43 23.99
N GLN A 165 33.96 -10.33 23.00
CA GLN A 165 33.81 -11.78 23.22
C GLN A 165 34.95 -12.41 24.03
N GLN A 166 36.21 -12.05 23.76
CA GLN A 166 37.36 -12.70 24.41
C GLN A 166 37.48 -12.32 25.89
N LEU A 167 36.90 -11.19 26.29
CA LEU A 167 36.91 -10.66 27.65
C LEU A 167 35.67 -11.07 28.45
N VAL A 168 34.53 -11.24 27.76
CA VAL A 168 33.26 -11.75 28.31
C VAL A 168 33.29 -13.28 28.49
N ASP A 169 33.95 -14.01 27.59
CA ASP A 169 34.06 -15.48 27.64
C ASP A 169 35.01 -15.96 28.76
N GLU A 170 35.99 -15.17 29.19
CA GLU A 170 36.98 -15.52 30.24
C GLU A 170 36.46 -15.18 31.65
N ALA A 171 35.66 -14.11 31.77
CA ALA A 171 35.07 -13.67 33.04
C ALA A 171 33.81 -14.47 33.43
N LEU A 172 33.16 -15.13 32.46
CA LEU A 172 31.93 -15.93 32.63
C LEU A 172 32.18 -17.46 32.59
N ALA A 173 33.43 -17.91 32.51
CA ALA A 173 33.77 -19.33 32.44
C ALA A 173 33.48 -20.07 33.76
N PRO A 174 32.76 -21.22 33.75
CA PRO A 174 32.43 -21.98 34.97
C PRO A 174 33.68 -22.63 35.60
N VAL A 175 33.81 -22.56 36.92
CA VAL A 175 34.87 -23.28 37.65
C VAL A 175 34.37 -24.68 38.04
N PRO A 176 35.11 -25.77 37.72
CA PRO A 176 34.67 -27.14 37.97
C PRO A 176 34.34 -27.41 39.44
N ASN A 177 33.22 -28.10 39.70
CA ASN A 177 32.70 -28.36 41.05
C ASN A 177 32.57 -29.88 41.34
N PRO A 178 33.67 -30.62 41.49
CA PRO A 178 33.63 -32.08 41.62
C PRO A 178 33.10 -32.58 42.98
N GLU A 179 33.14 -31.75 44.03
CA GLU A 179 32.69 -32.12 45.39
C GLU A 179 31.25 -31.67 45.71
N GLY A 180 30.55 -31.06 44.75
CA GLY A 180 29.13 -30.70 44.91
C GLY A 180 28.86 -29.55 45.88
N ASP A 181 29.77 -28.58 45.95
CA ASP A 181 29.66 -27.41 46.82
C ASP A 181 28.49 -26.48 46.38
N LYS A 182 27.56 -26.17 47.30
CA LYS A 182 26.37 -25.35 47.04
C LYS A 182 26.69 -23.87 46.84
N GLU A 183 27.75 -23.36 47.45
CA GLU A 183 28.23 -21.98 47.29
C GLU A 183 29.01 -21.81 45.99
N LEU A 184 29.83 -22.80 45.58
CA LEU A 184 30.45 -22.81 44.25
C LEU A 184 29.39 -22.89 43.12
N GLN A 185 28.22 -23.47 43.39
CA GLN A 185 27.07 -23.53 42.48
C GLN A 185 26.28 -22.19 42.40
N GLN A 186 26.18 -21.46 43.51
CA GLN A 186 25.53 -20.13 43.58
C GLN A 186 26.46 -19.00 43.08
N LEU A 187 27.78 -19.14 43.23
CA LEU A 187 28.78 -18.18 42.76
C LEU A 187 29.03 -18.30 41.24
N ASN A 188 29.00 -19.51 40.66
CA ASN A 188 28.93 -19.69 39.19
C ASN A 188 27.61 -19.14 38.60
N ARG A 189 26.56 -19.01 39.44
CA ARG A 189 25.29 -18.33 39.14
C ARG A 189 25.37 -16.78 39.20
N ILE A 190 26.25 -16.21 40.02
CA ILE A 190 26.44 -14.75 40.22
C ILE A 190 27.53 -14.15 39.31
N ARG A 191 28.55 -14.93 38.91
CA ARG A 191 29.53 -14.53 37.87
C ARG A 191 28.83 -14.07 36.58
N ALA A 192 27.63 -14.61 36.35
CA ALA A 192 26.66 -14.24 35.32
C ALA A 192 25.93 -12.87 35.50
N THR A 193 26.23 -12.04 36.50
CA THR A 193 25.46 -10.78 36.83
C THR A 193 26.27 -9.48 37.03
N ARG A 194 27.60 -9.45 36.80
CA ARG A 194 28.52 -8.40 37.32
C ARG A 194 28.66 -7.06 36.58
N LEU A 195 27.78 -6.68 35.67
CA LEU A 195 27.99 -5.44 34.89
C LEU A 195 27.78 -4.15 35.72
N CYS A 196 26.95 -4.16 36.76
CA CYS A 196 26.61 -2.96 37.56
C CYS A 196 27.61 -2.62 38.67
N GLU A 197 28.58 -3.48 38.96
CA GLU A 197 29.58 -3.27 40.00
C GLU A 197 30.91 -2.71 39.44
N LEU A 198 31.01 -2.58 38.11
CA LEU A 198 32.18 -2.03 37.44
C LEU A 198 32.20 -0.50 37.57
N SER A 199 33.32 0.04 38.02
CA SER A 199 33.57 1.48 38.01
C SER A 199 33.91 1.97 36.60
N ASP A 200 33.69 3.26 36.33
CA ASP A 200 33.94 3.85 35.00
C ASP A 200 35.38 3.60 34.51
N SER A 201 36.37 3.57 35.39
CA SER A 201 37.77 3.29 35.04
C SER A 201 38.03 1.87 34.51
N GLN A 202 37.11 0.94 34.74
CA GLN A 202 37.20 -0.45 34.27
C GLN A 202 36.48 -0.66 32.93
N LEU A 203 35.83 0.38 32.40
CA LEU A 203 35.14 0.36 31.13
C LEU A 203 36.03 0.92 30.04
N GLU A 204 35.80 0.49 28.79
CA GLU A 204 36.59 0.96 27.66
C GLU A 204 36.42 2.50 27.49
N PRO A 205 37.51 3.27 27.30
CA PRO A 205 37.42 4.73 27.16
C PRO A 205 36.52 5.21 26.01
N SER A 206 36.47 4.46 24.92
CA SER A 206 35.61 4.75 23.77
C SER A 206 34.12 4.53 24.10
N TYR A 207 33.78 3.49 24.88
CA TYR A 207 32.44 3.26 25.41
C TYR A 207 32.03 4.40 26.34
N LEU A 208 32.90 4.83 27.25
CA LEU A 208 32.63 5.99 28.12
C LEU A 208 32.33 7.25 27.31
N LYS A 209 33.15 7.54 26.29
CA LYS A 209 32.95 8.67 25.37
C LYS A 209 31.62 8.58 24.63
N GLN A 210 31.24 7.40 24.13
CA GLN A 210 29.97 7.18 23.44
C GLN A 210 28.77 7.31 24.41
N ARG A 211 28.86 6.73 25.60
CA ARG A 211 27.86 6.82 26.67
C ARG A 211 27.63 8.26 27.08
N ASP A 212 28.69 9.04 27.30
CA ASP A 212 28.58 10.43 27.70
C ASP A 212 28.09 11.31 26.54
N GLY A 213 28.45 10.98 25.30
CA GLY A 213 27.84 11.55 24.10
C GLY A 213 26.32 11.28 24.02
N LEU A 214 25.89 10.06 24.34
CA LEU A 214 24.48 9.69 24.41
C LEU A 214 23.75 10.47 25.53
N LYS A 215 24.34 10.59 26.72
CA LYS A 215 23.78 11.43 27.80
C LYS A 215 23.57 12.87 27.34
N ALA A 216 24.57 13.47 26.68
CA ALA A 216 24.47 14.83 26.14
C ALA A 216 23.36 14.93 25.08
N ALA A 217 23.25 13.95 24.17
CA ALA A 217 22.20 13.89 23.17
C ALA A 217 20.80 13.79 23.81
N VAL A 218 20.63 12.94 24.82
CA VAL A 218 19.38 12.81 25.58
C VAL A 218 19.03 14.13 26.27
N HIS A 219 19.98 14.78 26.95
CA HIS A 219 19.75 16.08 27.59
C HIS A 219 19.35 17.19 26.60
N LYS A 220 19.86 17.13 25.36
CA LYS A 220 19.55 18.08 24.28
C LYS A 220 18.20 17.80 23.61
N LEU A 221 17.86 16.53 23.41
CA LEU A 221 16.64 16.10 22.71
C LEU A 221 15.42 16.02 23.63
N ALA A 222 15.63 15.73 24.92
CA ALA A 222 14.57 15.63 25.90
C ALA A 222 13.91 17.00 26.11
N ARG A 223 12.62 17.07 25.75
CA ARG A 223 11.78 18.25 25.96
C ARG A 223 10.73 17.95 27.01
N ARG A 224 10.24 19.04 27.62
CA ARG A 224 9.09 18.98 28.52
C ARG A 224 7.88 18.50 27.72
N LYS A 225 7.16 17.51 28.24
CA LYS A 225 5.91 17.05 27.65
C LYS A 225 4.82 18.09 27.86
N VAL A 226 4.00 18.32 26.84
CA VAL A 226 2.93 19.32 26.86
C VAL A 226 1.64 18.69 26.34
N VAL A 227 0.52 19.12 26.91
CA VAL A 227 -0.83 18.84 26.39
C VAL A 227 -1.35 20.17 25.87
N GLY A 228 -1.28 20.35 24.54
CA GLY A 228 -1.41 21.64 23.86
C GLY A 228 -0.52 22.72 24.45
N THR A 229 -1.11 23.67 25.19
CA THR A 229 -0.40 24.79 25.81
C THR A 229 -0.06 24.58 27.28
N GLN A 230 -0.59 23.53 27.93
CA GLN A 230 -0.38 23.28 29.35
C GLN A 230 0.82 22.36 29.60
N VAL A 231 1.50 22.63 30.71
CA VAL A 231 2.61 21.79 31.21
C VAL A 231 2.05 20.47 31.73
N PHE A 232 2.59 19.36 31.25
CA PHE A 232 2.23 18.03 31.73
C PHE A 232 2.71 17.85 33.17
N THR A 233 1.82 17.48 34.09
CA THR A 233 2.09 17.34 35.53
C THR A 233 1.97 15.88 35.95
N GLY A 234 2.39 15.55 37.17
CA GLY A 234 2.22 14.20 37.72
C GLY A 234 0.75 13.74 37.77
N LYS A 235 -0.19 14.66 37.99
CA LYS A 235 -1.63 14.35 37.95
C LYS A 235 -2.07 13.97 36.53
N HIS A 236 -1.70 14.77 35.52
CA HIS A 236 -1.99 14.46 34.12
C HIS A 236 -1.38 13.12 33.70
N LEU A 237 -0.18 12.79 34.20
CA LEU A 237 0.45 11.49 33.99
C LEU A 237 -0.38 10.34 34.57
N ALA A 238 -0.85 10.47 35.82
CA ALA A 238 -1.64 9.44 36.47
C ALA A 238 -2.99 9.21 35.76
N ASP A 239 -3.67 10.30 35.37
CA ASP A 239 -4.93 10.24 34.62
C ASP A 239 -4.73 9.57 33.26
N LEU A 240 -3.70 10.00 32.51
CA LEU A 240 -3.34 9.40 31.21
C LEU A 240 -3.02 7.90 31.33
N LEU A 241 -2.25 7.52 32.34
CA LEU A 241 -1.90 6.12 32.61
C LEU A 241 -3.15 5.28 32.90
N SER A 242 -4.06 5.79 33.72
CA SER A 242 -5.30 5.07 34.08
C SER A 242 -6.19 4.85 32.85
N ASP A 243 -6.42 5.92 32.07
CA ASP A 243 -7.22 5.86 30.85
C ASP A 243 -6.60 4.94 29.81
N LEU A 244 -5.28 5.02 29.63
CA LEU A 244 -4.53 4.19 28.69
C LEU A 244 -4.61 2.71 29.09
N ILE A 245 -4.30 2.38 30.33
CA ILE A 245 -4.34 0.97 30.80
C ILE A 245 -5.76 0.42 30.67
N LYS A 246 -6.80 1.20 31.01
CA LYS A 246 -8.19 0.79 30.84
C LYS A 246 -8.50 0.48 29.37
N ALA A 247 -8.16 1.40 28.46
CA ALA A 247 -8.39 1.22 27.03
C ALA A 247 -7.62 0.02 26.44
N LEU A 248 -6.36 -0.18 26.85
CA LEU A 248 -5.52 -1.30 26.39
C LEU A 248 -6.00 -2.65 26.92
N ASN A 249 -6.65 -2.67 28.09
CA ASN A 249 -7.22 -3.90 28.67
C ASN A 249 -8.60 -4.24 28.09
N GLU A 250 -9.40 -3.25 27.71
CA GLU A 250 -10.73 -3.44 27.13
C GLU A 250 -10.72 -3.74 25.62
N LYS A 251 -9.71 -3.25 24.89
CA LYS A 251 -9.61 -3.42 23.43
C LYS A 251 -8.59 -4.49 23.05
N GLU A 252 -8.92 -5.30 22.05
CA GLU A 252 -7.89 -6.01 21.28
C GLU A 252 -7.13 -5.00 20.43
N ILE A 253 -5.87 -4.78 20.80
CA ILE A 253 -4.98 -3.93 20.02
C ILE A 253 -4.49 -4.75 18.82
N PRO A 254 -4.65 -4.25 17.59
CA PRO A 254 -4.07 -4.89 16.42
C PRO A 254 -2.55 -5.00 16.63
N THR A 255 -2.00 -6.21 16.52
CA THR A 255 -0.56 -6.40 16.67
C THR A 255 0.18 -5.74 15.51
N GLY A 256 1.45 -5.36 15.72
CA GLY A 256 2.28 -4.78 14.65
C GLY A 256 2.35 -5.66 13.39
N ALA A 257 2.28 -6.98 13.56
CA ALA A 257 2.20 -7.94 12.46
C ALA A 257 0.87 -7.88 11.69
N SER A 258 -0.27 -7.78 12.41
CA SER A 258 -1.60 -7.65 11.79
C SER A 258 -1.76 -6.33 11.02
N LEU A 259 -1.17 -5.25 11.54
CA LEU A 259 -1.17 -3.96 10.84
C LEU A 259 -0.31 -3.98 9.58
N LEU A 260 0.88 -4.59 9.64
CA LEU A 260 1.72 -4.79 8.47
C LEU A 260 0.99 -5.60 7.40
N GLU A 261 0.27 -6.66 7.79
CA GLU A 261 -0.56 -7.44 6.88
C GLU A 261 -1.68 -6.58 6.25
N SER A 262 -2.37 -5.76 7.04
CA SER A 262 -3.41 -4.85 6.54
C SER A 262 -2.85 -3.80 5.56
N PHE A 263 -1.67 -3.24 5.85
CA PHE A 263 -0.97 -2.30 4.98
C PHE A 263 -0.57 -2.96 3.66
N ASN A 264 -0.04 -4.18 3.74
CA ASN A 264 0.34 -4.98 2.58
C ASN A 264 -0.88 -5.28 1.69
N GLN A 265 -2.02 -5.64 2.28
CA GLN A 265 -3.27 -5.84 1.56
C GLN A 265 -3.77 -4.54 0.90
N GLN A 266 -3.69 -3.41 1.60
CA GLN A 266 -4.05 -2.09 1.04
C GLN A 266 -3.13 -1.65 -0.09
N LEU A 267 -1.84 -2.00 -0.04
CA LEU A 267 -0.88 -1.73 -1.11
C LEU A 267 -1.27 -2.47 -2.41
N VAL A 268 -1.55 -3.78 -2.30
CA VAL A 268 -2.03 -4.58 -3.43
C VAL A 268 -3.37 -4.03 -3.95
N GLY A 269 -4.30 -3.71 -3.05
CA GLY A 269 -5.62 -3.16 -3.40
C GLY A 269 -5.54 -1.83 -4.17
N ARG A 270 -4.68 -0.90 -3.75
CA ARG A 270 -4.50 0.40 -4.45
C ARG A 270 -3.85 0.24 -5.82
N ALA A 271 -2.86 -0.64 -5.95
CA ALA A 271 -2.24 -0.94 -7.24
C ALA A 271 -3.24 -1.58 -8.21
N LEU A 272 -4.02 -2.55 -7.74
CA LEU A 272 -5.09 -3.18 -8.52
C LEU A 272 -6.19 -2.18 -8.89
N GLY A 273 -6.55 -1.28 -7.98
CA GLY A 273 -7.49 -0.19 -8.24
C GLY A 273 -7.03 0.76 -9.36
N THR A 274 -5.72 0.98 -9.47
CA THR A 274 -5.14 1.77 -10.56
C THR A 274 -5.20 1.00 -11.89
N TYR A 275 -4.87 -0.29 -11.87
CA TYR A 275 -4.96 -1.16 -13.04
C TYR A 275 -6.39 -1.24 -13.61
N THR A 276 -7.35 -1.61 -12.76
CA THR A 276 -8.77 -1.74 -13.11
C THR A 276 -9.33 -0.44 -13.67
N LYS A 277 -9.08 0.69 -13.01
CA LYS A 277 -9.51 2.01 -13.51
C LYS A 277 -9.01 2.33 -14.92
N LEU A 278 -7.74 2.02 -15.22
CA LEU A 278 -7.17 2.24 -16.55
C LEU A 278 -7.74 1.28 -17.59
N LEU A 279 -7.97 0.03 -17.20
CA LEU A 279 -8.55 -1.01 -18.06
C LEU A 279 -10.03 -0.73 -18.37
N ASP A 280 -10.78 -0.22 -17.39
CA ASP A 280 -12.20 0.14 -17.53
C ASP A 280 -12.42 1.36 -18.41
N ALA A 281 -11.48 2.29 -18.45
CA ALA A 281 -11.52 3.44 -19.34
C ALA A 281 -11.49 3.06 -20.84
N ILE A 282 -11.08 1.82 -21.16
CA ILE A 282 -11.12 1.30 -22.52
C ILE A 282 -12.57 0.91 -22.85
N GLY A 283 -13.19 1.66 -23.77
CA GLY A 283 -14.48 1.31 -24.35
C GLY A 283 -14.36 0.11 -25.27
N VAL A 284 -15.19 -0.92 -25.07
CA VAL A 284 -15.27 -2.11 -25.94
C VAL A 284 -16.43 -1.96 -26.94
N PRO A 285 -16.38 -2.57 -28.14
CA PRO A 285 -15.36 -3.47 -28.65
C PRO A 285 -14.17 -2.78 -29.34
N VAL A 286 -12.97 -3.30 -29.11
CA VAL A 286 -11.70 -2.85 -29.69
C VAL A 286 -10.91 -4.00 -30.29
N ASP A 287 -9.93 -3.66 -31.12
CA ASP A 287 -8.97 -4.61 -31.66
C ASP A 287 -8.10 -5.24 -30.55
N GLU A 288 -7.75 -6.51 -30.72
CA GLU A 288 -6.96 -7.26 -29.72
C GLU A 288 -5.58 -6.65 -29.50
N GLU A 289 -4.94 -6.10 -30.54
CA GLU A 289 -3.63 -5.48 -30.40
C GLU A 289 -3.71 -4.17 -29.59
N GLN A 290 -4.78 -3.41 -29.80
CA GLN A 290 -5.04 -2.17 -29.03
C GLN A 290 -5.34 -2.50 -27.57
N LEU A 291 -6.17 -3.50 -27.31
CA LEU A 291 -6.47 -3.96 -25.96
C LEU A 291 -5.19 -4.43 -25.24
N ARG A 292 -4.34 -5.21 -25.92
CA ARG A 292 -3.06 -5.69 -25.37
C ARG A 292 -2.09 -4.55 -25.04
N LYS A 293 -1.99 -3.53 -25.91
CA LYS A 293 -1.14 -2.35 -25.67
C LYS A 293 -1.62 -1.56 -24.46
N ALA A 294 -2.93 -1.33 -24.36
CA ALA A 294 -3.52 -0.60 -23.25
C ALA A 294 -3.41 -1.37 -21.92
N GLU A 295 -3.61 -2.70 -21.94
CA GLU A 295 -3.40 -3.59 -20.80
C GLU A 295 -1.94 -3.53 -20.32
N SER A 296 -0.97 -3.63 -21.23
CA SER A 296 0.45 -3.53 -20.89
C SER A 296 0.79 -2.19 -20.23
N ALA A 297 0.26 -1.08 -20.75
CA ALA A 297 0.47 0.24 -20.19
C ALA A 297 -0.16 0.38 -18.78
N ALA A 298 -1.38 -0.13 -18.59
CA ALA A 298 -2.04 -0.16 -17.29
C ALA A 298 -1.27 -1.03 -16.28
N ARG A 299 -0.76 -2.18 -16.74
CA ARG A 299 0.02 -3.11 -15.93
C ARG A 299 1.31 -2.48 -15.43
N GLU A 300 2.05 -1.83 -16.32
CA GLU A 300 3.25 -1.10 -15.92
C GLU A 300 2.95 0.03 -14.94
N ALA A 301 1.87 0.80 -15.13
CA ALA A 301 1.50 1.87 -14.22
C ALA A 301 1.20 1.35 -12.81
N ALA A 302 0.44 0.25 -12.70
CA ALA A 302 0.15 -0.40 -11.42
C ALA A 302 1.40 -0.95 -10.74
N LEU A 303 2.29 -1.62 -11.49
CA LEU A 303 3.53 -2.16 -10.95
C LEU A 303 4.49 -1.06 -10.48
N ARG A 304 4.61 0.04 -11.23
CA ARG A 304 5.42 1.20 -10.81
C ARG A 304 4.92 1.80 -9.50
N SER A 305 3.60 1.99 -9.36
CA SER A 305 3.01 2.50 -8.11
C SER A 305 3.22 1.53 -6.94
N PHE A 306 3.15 0.22 -7.19
CA PHE A 306 3.37 -0.81 -6.18
C PHE A 306 4.83 -0.83 -5.70
N GLU A 307 5.79 -0.84 -6.64
CA GLU A 307 7.23 -0.88 -6.33
C GLU A 307 7.71 0.35 -5.55
N GLN A 308 7.16 1.54 -5.83
CA GLN A 308 7.51 2.77 -5.10
C GLN A 308 7.11 2.76 -3.62
N GLN A 309 6.12 1.95 -3.25
CA GLN A 309 5.56 1.91 -1.90
C GLN A 309 5.89 0.61 -1.16
N LEU A 310 6.60 -0.31 -1.83
CA LEU A 310 6.93 -1.62 -1.29
C LEU A 310 8.08 -1.53 -0.28
N LEU A 311 7.84 -2.04 0.93
CA LEU A 311 8.84 -2.18 1.99
C LEU A 311 9.24 -3.67 2.11
N GLY A 312 10.55 -3.95 2.16
CA GLY A 312 11.09 -5.30 2.34
C GLY A 312 11.14 -6.18 1.08
N ARG A 313 12.31 -6.78 0.80
CA ARG A 313 12.54 -7.61 -0.42
C ARG A 313 11.82 -8.96 -0.40
N LYS A 314 11.83 -9.67 0.73
CA LYS A 314 11.33 -11.06 0.82
C LYS A 314 9.80 -11.17 0.76
N GLN A 315 9.07 -10.26 1.39
CA GLN A 315 7.60 -10.23 1.32
C GLN A 315 7.11 -9.60 0.01
N GLY A 316 7.92 -8.73 -0.61
CA GLY A 316 7.60 -8.10 -1.88
C GLY A 316 7.39 -9.08 -3.03
N GLU A 317 8.08 -10.22 -3.05
CA GLU A 317 7.88 -11.24 -4.08
C GLU A 317 6.48 -11.88 -4.00
N ALA A 318 6.04 -12.26 -2.79
CA ALA A 318 4.72 -12.85 -2.57
C ALA A 318 3.59 -11.86 -2.87
N LEU A 319 3.72 -10.61 -2.42
CA LEU A 319 2.74 -9.55 -2.69
C LEU A 319 2.68 -9.19 -4.18
N ARG A 320 3.83 -9.17 -4.86
CA ARG A 320 3.89 -8.98 -6.32
C ARG A 320 3.18 -10.12 -7.03
N ALA A 321 3.41 -11.36 -6.63
CA ALA A 321 2.73 -12.52 -7.23
C ALA A 321 1.21 -12.42 -7.06
N GLN A 322 0.73 -12.06 -5.86
CA GLN A 322 -0.69 -11.85 -5.58
C GLN A 322 -1.30 -10.73 -6.44
N LEU A 323 -0.60 -9.61 -6.60
CA LEU A 323 -1.03 -8.51 -7.45
C LEU A 323 -1.13 -8.96 -8.92
N LEU A 324 -0.11 -9.65 -9.43
CA LEU A 324 -0.09 -10.15 -10.81
C LEU A 324 -1.22 -11.15 -11.09
N GLU A 325 -1.52 -12.04 -10.15
CA GLU A 325 -2.64 -12.97 -10.27
C GLU A 325 -3.97 -12.22 -10.30
N SER A 326 -4.14 -11.22 -9.44
CA SER A 326 -5.36 -10.39 -9.41
C SER A 326 -5.55 -9.62 -10.72
N MET A 327 -4.47 -9.06 -11.28
CA MET A 327 -4.51 -8.38 -12.58
C MET A 327 -4.85 -9.34 -13.72
N ASP A 328 -4.35 -10.58 -13.69
CA ASP A 328 -4.67 -11.58 -14.72
C ASP A 328 -6.16 -11.95 -14.73
N ARG A 329 -6.82 -11.95 -13.56
CA ARG A 329 -8.27 -12.15 -13.46
C ARG A 329 -9.04 -11.00 -14.10
N GLU A 330 -8.66 -9.77 -13.80
CA GLU A 330 -9.28 -8.56 -14.38
C GLU A 330 -9.04 -8.46 -15.90
N ARG A 331 -7.83 -8.81 -16.36
CA ARG A 331 -7.50 -8.92 -17.79
C ARG A 331 -8.46 -9.87 -18.51
N LYS A 332 -8.61 -11.11 -18.00
CA LYS A 332 -9.48 -12.12 -18.59
C LYS A 332 -10.94 -11.66 -18.62
N SER A 333 -11.40 -11.01 -17.55
CA SER A 333 -12.75 -10.41 -17.48
C SER A 333 -12.97 -9.39 -18.60
N LYS A 334 -12.00 -8.49 -18.82
CA LYS A 334 -12.09 -7.50 -19.90
C LYS A 334 -12.02 -8.11 -21.30
N GLU A 335 -11.18 -9.13 -21.50
CA GLU A 335 -11.10 -9.88 -22.76
C GLU A 335 -12.42 -10.57 -23.11
N LEU A 336 -13.06 -11.20 -22.13
CA LEU A 336 -14.40 -11.79 -22.27
C LEU A 336 -15.43 -10.73 -22.65
N SER A 337 -15.43 -9.59 -21.96
CA SER A 337 -16.34 -8.47 -22.27
C SER A 337 -16.10 -7.91 -23.68
N ASN A 338 -14.84 -7.76 -24.11
CA ASN A 338 -14.50 -7.30 -25.45
C ASN A 338 -14.98 -8.28 -26.53
N SER A 339 -14.80 -9.59 -26.29
CA SER A 339 -15.25 -10.63 -27.20
C SER A 339 -16.78 -10.67 -27.32
N ALA A 340 -17.50 -10.57 -26.19
CA ALA A 340 -18.96 -10.49 -26.19
C ALA A 340 -19.47 -9.27 -26.96
N ALA A 341 -18.95 -8.07 -26.66
CA ALA A 341 -19.34 -6.83 -27.33
C ALA A 341 -19.02 -6.86 -28.85
N SER A 342 -17.88 -7.46 -29.22
CA SER A 342 -17.50 -7.65 -30.62
C SER A 342 -18.45 -8.59 -31.35
N ASN A 343 -18.80 -9.72 -30.72
CA ASN A 343 -19.78 -10.67 -31.26
C ASN A 343 -21.14 -10.01 -31.49
N ASP A 344 -21.67 -9.31 -30.49
CA ASP A 344 -22.98 -8.65 -30.58
C ASP A 344 -23.01 -7.61 -31.71
N ALA A 345 -22.00 -6.74 -31.77
CA ALA A 345 -21.90 -5.70 -32.79
C ALA A 345 -21.76 -6.28 -34.20
N CYS A 346 -20.89 -7.27 -34.39
CA CYS A 346 -20.64 -7.88 -35.69
C CYS A 346 -21.82 -8.75 -36.15
N GLN A 347 -22.47 -9.50 -35.26
CA GLN A 347 -23.67 -10.27 -35.59
C GLN A 347 -24.84 -9.37 -35.96
N ALA A 348 -25.02 -8.23 -35.27
CA ALA A 348 -26.06 -7.26 -35.64
C ALA A 348 -25.87 -6.73 -37.07
N LEU A 349 -24.62 -6.42 -37.45
CA LEU A 349 -24.28 -5.98 -38.81
C LEU A 349 -24.47 -7.10 -39.83
N GLU A 350 -24.02 -8.33 -39.52
CA GLU A 350 -24.22 -9.52 -40.35
C GLU A 350 -25.72 -9.76 -40.61
N MET A 351 -26.54 -9.79 -39.56
CA MET A 351 -27.99 -9.99 -39.66
C MET A 351 -28.69 -8.89 -40.44
N ALA A 352 -28.31 -7.63 -40.23
CA ALA A 352 -28.85 -6.52 -41.00
C ALA A 352 -28.55 -6.69 -42.50
N CYS A 353 -27.34 -7.13 -42.82
CA CYS A 353 -26.92 -7.41 -44.19
C CYS A 353 -27.73 -8.53 -44.84
N THR A 354 -27.84 -9.67 -44.16
CA THR A 354 -28.56 -10.83 -44.65
C THR A 354 -30.05 -10.52 -44.85
N ARG A 355 -30.68 -9.79 -43.91
CA ARG A 355 -32.07 -9.31 -44.08
C ARG A 355 -32.24 -8.43 -45.31
N GLN A 356 -31.27 -7.54 -45.58
CA GLN A 356 -31.29 -6.71 -46.78
C GLN A 356 -31.19 -7.57 -48.05
N LEU A 357 -30.30 -8.57 -48.08
CA LEU A 357 -30.19 -9.51 -49.21
C LEU A 357 -31.48 -10.30 -49.43
N ASP A 358 -32.06 -10.85 -48.36
CA ASP A 358 -33.30 -11.62 -48.43
C ASP A 358 -34.47 -10.78 -48.96
N SER A 359 -34.56 -9.51 -48.53
CA SER A 359 -35.60 -8.59 -49.01
C SER A 359 -35.48 -8.30 -50.51
N LEU A 360 -34.25 -8.15 -51.01
CA LEU A 360 -33.99 -7.94 -52.44
C LEU A 360 -34.27 -9.20 -53.25
N GLY A 361 -33.91 -10.38 -52.73
CA GLY A 361 -34.15 -11.65 -53.41
C GLY A 361 -35.64 -11.95 -53.64
N ARG A 362 -36.53 -11.42 -52.80
CA ARG A 362 -37.99 -11.60 -52.93
C ARG A 362 -38.66 -10.64 -53.90
N MET A 363 -38.02 -9.53 -54.28
CA MET A 363 -38.63 -8.59 -55.23
C MET A 363 -38.80 -9.20 -56.62
N ALA A 364 -39.79 -8.72 -57.36
CA ALA A 364 -40.17 -9.30 -58.65
C ALA A 364 -39.12 -9.05 -59.76
N VAL A 365 -38.39 -7.92 -59.72
CA VAL A 365 -37.51 -7.49 -60.82
C VAL A 365 -36.20 -6.78 -60.38
N PRO A 366 -35.47 -7.18 -59.31
CA PRO A 366 -34.12 -6.67 -59.16
C PRO A 366 -33.22 -7.27 -60.24
N SER A 367 -32.34 -6.45 -60.82
CA SER A 367 -31.27 -6.97 -61.67
C SER A 367 -30.13 -7.54 -60.83
N MET A 368 -29.40 -8.51 -61.36
CA MET A 368 -28.20 -9.06 -60.71
C MET A 368 -27.18 -7.97 -60.31
N ARG A 369 -27.07 -6.90 -61.11
CA ARG A 369 -26.23 -5.74 -60.79
C ARG A 369 -26.69 -4.98 -59.55
N GLN A 370 -28.00 -4.78 -59.39
CA GLN A 370 -28.55 -4.11 -58.20
C GLN A 370 -28.35 -4.97 -56.95
N PHE A 371 -28.56 -6.28 -57.06
CA PHE A 371 -28.34 -7.23 -55.98
C PHE A 371 -26.88 -7.21 -55.49
N SER A 372 -25.92 -7.32 -56.42
CA SER A 372 -24.48 -7.24 -56.12
C SER A 372 -24.05 -5.88 -55.57
N SER A 373 -24.57 -4.77 -56.12
CA SER A 373 -24.28 -3.43 -55.61
C SER A 373 -24.76 -3.25 -54.16
N SER A 374 -25.94 -3.78 -53.83
CA SER A 374 -26.46 -3.71 -52.47
C SER A 374 -25.60 -4.50 -51.48
N PHE A 375 -25.14 -5.68 -51.87
CA PHE A 375 -24.20 -6.45 -51.04
C PHE A 375 -22.89 -5.69 -50.82
N GLY A 376 -22.32 -5.10 -51.88
CA GLY A 376 -21.09 -4.31 -51.77
C GLY A 376 -21.20 -3.16 -50.76
N LYS A 377 -22.32 -2.43 -50.78
CA LYS A 377 -22.59 -1.35 -49.80
C LYS A 377 -22.64 -1.88 -48.36
N CYS A 378 -23.37 -2.97 -48.17
CA CYS A 378 -23.51 -3.56 -46.85
C CYS A 378 -22.21 -4.17 -46.33
N LYS A 379 -21.44 -4.85 -47.19
CA LYS A 379 -20.12 -5.40 -46.87
C LYS A 379 -19.15 -4.29 -46.46
N ALA A 380 -19.13 -3.17 -47.18
CA ALA A 380 -18.32 -2.01 -46.80
C ALA A 380 -18.73 -1.45 -45.42
N GLN A 381 -20.03 -1.39 -45.12
CA GLN A 381 -20.52 -0.98 -43.80
C GLN A 381 -20.12 -1.97 -42.69
N PHE A 382 -20.17 -3.27 -42.96
CA PHE A 382 -19.69 -4.31 -42.05
C PHE A 382 -18.20 -4.14 -41.77
N GLU A 383 -17.35 -4.03 -42.80
CA GLU A 383 -15.90 -3.88 -42.66
C GLU A 383 -15.48 -2.61 -41.92
N ALA A 384 -16.27 -1.54 -42.03
CA ALA A 384 -16.02 -0.27 -41.34
C ALA A 384 -16.43 -0.28 -39.86
N LYS A 385 -17.45 -1.04 -39.48
CA LYS A 385 -18.06 -0.97 -38.13
C LYS A 385 -17.83 -2.22 -37.26
N CYS A 386 -17.59 -3.38 -37.85
CA CYS A 386 -17.32 -4.61 -37.11
C CYS A 386 -15.84 -4.63 -36.69
N THR A 387 -15.62 -4.48 -35.38
CA THR A 387 -14.29 -4.44 -34.75
C THR A 387 -14.15 -5.53 -33.69
N GLY A 388 -12.91 -5.93 -33.42
CA GLY A 388 -12.59 -6.92 -32.40
C GLY A 388 -12.54 -8.37 -32.92
N PRO A 389 -12.43 -9.35 -32.00
CA PRO A 389 -12.12 -10.74 -32.33
C PRO A 389 -13.19 -11.43 -33.20
N ALA A 390 -14.45 -11.00 -33.13
CA ALA A 390 -15.54 -11.62 -33.88
C ALA A 390 -15.51 -11.29 -35.38
N ARG A 391 -14.67 -10.34 -35.81
CA ARG A 391 -14.66 -9.81 -37.18
C ARG A 391 -14.37 -10.88 -38.23
N ALA A 392 -13.33 -11.68 -38.03
CA ALA A 392 -12.92 -12.69 -39.00
C ALA A 392 -14.02 -13.74 -39.21
N ALA A 393 -14.51 -14.33 -38.12
CA ALA A 393 -15.58 -15.34 -38.16
C ALA A 393 -16.89 -14.79 -38.74
N SER A 394 -17.27 -13.55 -38.41
CA SER A 394 -18.50 -12.94 -38.93
C SER A 394 -18.37 -12.56 -40.41
N SER A 395 -17.19 -12.13 -40.84
CA SER A 395 -16.88 -11.86 -42.26
C SER A 395 -17.03 -13.12 -43.12
N GLU A 396 -16.54 -14.26 -42.61
CA GLU A 396 -16.65 -15.56 -43.27
C GLU A 396 -18.11 -16.03 -43.37
N ARG A 397 -18.92 -15.87 -42.31
CA ARG A 397 -20.35 -16.18 -42.38
C ARG A 397 -21.10 -15.30 -43.38
N LEU A 398 -20.76 -14.01 -43.43
CA LEU A 398 -21.35 -13.08 -44.38
C LEU A 398 -21.02 -13.43 -45.84
N SER A 399 -19.78 -13.87 -46.13
CA SER A 399 -19.41 -14.30 -47.48
C SER A 399 -20.13 -15.59 -47.88
N MET A 400 -20.28 -16.55 -46.97
CA MET A 400 -21.06 -17.76 -47.19
C MET A 400 -22.56 -17.47 -47.40
N ALA A 401 -23.12 -16.49 -46.67
CA ALA A 401 -24.51 -16.06 -46.84
C ALA A 401 -24.72 -15.43 -48.22
N TRP A 402 -23.78 -14.58 -48.65
CA TRP A 402 -23.78 -13.99 -49.99
C TRP A 402 -23.70 -15.04 -51.09
N GLU A 403 -22.79 -16.01 -51.00
CA GLU A 403 -22.64 -17.04 -52.02
C GLU A 403 -23.94 -17.86 -52.20
N ARG A 404 -24.56 -18.24 -51.08
CA ARG A 404 -25.85 -18.92 -51.07
C ARG A 404 -26.97 -18.05 -51.68
N ALA A 405 -27.09 -16.82 -51.22
CA ALA A 405 -28.12 -15.90 -51.69
C ALA A 405 -27.95 -15.57 -53.19
N SER A 406 -26.72 -15.39 -53.66
CA SER A 406 -26.40 -15.12 -55.06
C SER A 406 -26.73 -16.30 -55.99
N LYS A 407 -26.43 -17.54 -55.57
CA LYS A 407 -26.80 -18.74 -56.33
C LYS A 407 -28.31 -18.93 -56.40
N GLN A 408 -29.00 -18.80 -55.26
CA GLN A 408 -30.45 -18.90 -55.20
C GLN A 408 -31.13 -17.83 -56.07
N PHE A 409 -30.67 -16.58 -55.96
CA PHE A 409 -31.19 -15.47 -56.75
C PHE A 409 -31.05 -15.71 -58.26
N GLY A 410 -29.89 -16.22 -58.71
CA GLY A 410 -29.67 -16.56 -60.11
C GLY A 410 -30.64 -17.63 -60.62
N SER A 411 -30.84 -18.70 -59.84
CA SER A 411 -31.79 -19.77 -60.15
C SER A 411 -33.23 -19.24 -60.25
N ASP A 412 -33.67 -18.47 -59.25
CA ASP A 412 -35.03 -17.91 -59.21
C ASP A 412 -35.27 -16.89 -60.34
N TYR A 413 -34.25 -16.07 -60.65
CA TYR A 413 -34.32 -15.11 -61.76
C TYR A 413 -34.46 -15.81 -63.11
N ASN A 414 -33.63 -16.81 -63.39
CA ASN A 414 -33.68 -17.59 -64.63
C ASN A 414 -35.03 -18.32 -64.75
N GLY A 415 -35.52 -18.95 -63.67
CA GLY A 415 -36.81 -19.63 -63.67
C GLY A 415 -38.00 -18.69 -63.93
N ARG A 416 -37.99 -17.48 -63.35
CA ARG A 416 -39.02 -16.46 -63.61
C ARG A 416 -38.93 -15.92 -65.05
N LEU A 417 -37.73 -15.71 -65.56
CA LEU A 417 -37.51 -15.26 -66.94
C LEU A 417 -38.04 -16.31 -67.94
N LEU A 418 -37.69 -17.59 -67.74
CA LEU A 418 -38.14 -18.69 -68.56
C LEU A 418 -39.67 -18.80 -68.52
N THR A 419 -40.26 -18.78 -67.32
CA THR A 419 -41.73 -18.79 -67.14
C THR A 419 -42.40 -17.61 -67.85
N GLY A 420 -41.84 -16.41 -67.73
CA GLY A 420 -42.33 -15.21 -68.42
C GLY A 420 -42.26 -15.33 -69.94
N LEU A 421 -41.15 -15.85 -70.49
CA LEU A 421 -40.97 -16.09 -71.92
C LEU A 421 -41.92 -17.17 -72.47
N LEU A 422 -42.19 -18.23 -71.69
CA LEU A 422 -43.17 -19.25 -72.03
C LEU A 422 -44.59 -18.66 -72.11
N VAL A 423 -45.00 -17.89 -71.09
CA VAL A 423 -46.31 -17.22 -71.07
C VAL A 423 -46.47 -16.25 -72.24
N LEU A 424 -45.42 -15.48 -72.57
CA LEU A 424 -45.42 -14.58 -73.72
C LEU A 424 -45.51 -15.35 -75.05
N SER A 425 -44.82 -16.48 -75.18
CA SER A 425 -44.86 -17.32 -76.39
C SER A 425 -46.24 -17.93 -76.60
N VAL A 426 -46.84 -18.51 -75.55
CA VAL A 426 -48.21 -19.05 -75.59
C VAL A 426 -49.24 -17.95 -75.84
N GLY A 427 -49.13 -16.80 -75.17
CA GLY A 427 -49.98 -15.65 -75.40
C GLY A 427 -49.87 -15.11 -76.83
N GLY A 428 -48.66 -15.05 -77.37
CA GLY A 428 -48.39 -14.69 -78.76
C GLY A 428 -49.10 -15.61 -79.75
N ILE A 429 -49.04 -16.94 -79.54
CA ILE A 429 -49.78 -17.92 -80.35
C ILE A 429 -51.27 -17.59 -80.36
N LEU A 430 -51.88 -17.35 -79.20
CA LEU A 430 -53.31 -17.04 -79.09
C LEU A 430 -53.65 -15.72 -79.78
N VAL A 431 -52.88 -14.65 -79.54
CA VAL A 431 -53.12 -13.32 -80.11
C VAL A 431 -52.95 -13.33 -81.63
N PHE A 432 -51.86 -13.90 -82.15
CA PHE A 432 -51.60 -13.92 -83.60
C PHE A 432 -52.55 -14.84 -84.36
N ARG A 433 -53.02 -15.92 -83.73
CA ARG A 433 -54.00 -16.85 -84.33
C ARG A 433 -55.41 -16.28 -84.35
N PHE A 434 -55.87 -15.69 -83.23
CA PHE A 434 -57.29 -15.34 -83.06
C PHE A 434 -57.59 -13.86 -83.27
N LEU A 435 -56.70 -12.94 -82.88
CA LEU A 435 -56.95 -11.50 -82.97
C LEU A 435 -56.40 -10.89 -84.25
N LEU A 436 -55.12 -11.17 -84.56
CA LEU A 436 -54.42 -10.50 -85.68
C LEU A 436 -54.35 -11.34 -86.97
N ARG A 437 -54.66 -12.64 -86.89
CA ARG A 437 -54.61 -13.61 -88.02
C ARG A 437 -53.30 -13.58 -88.82
N ALA A 438 -52.17 -13.37 -88.16
CA ALA A 438 -50.85 -13.28 -88.78
C ALA A 438 -50.09 -14.62 -88.69
N ARG A 439 -50.15 -15.44 -89.75
CA ARG A 439 -49.60 -16.82 -89.78
C ARG A 439 -48.08 -16.91 -89.58
N LEU A 440 -47.32 -15.95 -90.11
CA LEU A 440 -45.86 -15.93 -89.96
C LEU A 440 -45.44 -15.66 -88.50
N LEU A 441 -46.18 -14.79 -87.81
CA LEU A 441 -45.94 -14.49 -86.40
C LEU A 441 -46.41 -15.64 -85.49
N GLU A 442 -47.50 -16.32 -85.85
CA GLU A 442 -47.92 -17.57 -85.19
C GLU A 442 -46.82 -18.64 -85.26
N LEU A 443 -46.25 -18.89 -86.45
CA LEU A 443 -45.14 -19.84 -86.62
C LEU A 443 -43.92 -19.44 -85.79
N ALA A 444 -43.57 -18.15 -85.77
CA ALA A 444 -42.47 -17.63 -84.97
C ALA A 444 -42.68 -17.87 -83.46
N SER A 445 -43.89 -17.69 -82.94
CA SER A 445 -44.21 -17.98 -81.53
C SER A 445 -44.18 -19.49 -81.21
N TRP A 446 -44.57 -20.36 -82.14
CA TRP A 446 -44.40 -21.82 -81.98
C TRP A 446 -42.94 -22.26 -81.99
N LEU A 447 -42.12 -21.68 -82.88
CA LEU A 447 -40.68 -21.95 -82.91
C LEU A 447 -40.00 -21.46 -81.63
N ALA A 448 -40.38 -20.28 -81.13
CA ALA A 448 -39.90 -19.76 -79.85
C ALA A 448 -40.29 -20.69 -78.68
N LEU A 449 -41.54 -21.17 -78.63
CA LEU A 449 -41.99 -22.11 -77.61
C LEU A 449 -41.21 -23.44 -77.66
N GLY A 450 -41.06 -24.02 -78.86
CA GLY A 450 -40.28 -25.25 -79.05
C GLY A 450 -38.81 -25.08 -78.67
N PHE A 451 -38.22 -23.92 -78.96
CA PHE A 451 -36.85 -23.60 -78.56
C PHE A 451 -36.69 -23.52 -77.03
N LEU A 452 -37.64 -22.87 -76.33
CA LEU A 452 -37.62 -22.73 -74.87
C LEU A 452 -37.80 -24.08 -74.13
N GLU A 453 -38.55 -25.02 -74.70
CA GLU A 453 -38.73 -26.38 -74.14
C GLU A 453 -37.52 -27.29 -74.41
N LEU A 454 -36.86 -27.15 -75.56
CA LEU A 454 -35.68 -27.95 -75.92
C LEU A 454 -34.41 -27.47 -75.23
N TYR A 455 -34.34 -26.19 -74.86
CA TYR A 455 -33.20 -25.57 -74.19
C TYR A 455 -33.64 -24.79 -72.94
N PRO A 456 -34.04 -25.49 -71.86
CA PRO A 456 -34.22 -24.84 -70.57
C PRO A 456 -32.86 -24.30 -70.09
N MET A 457 -32.78 -22.98 -69.91
CA MET A 457 -31.60 -22.21 -69.48
C MET A 457 -31.25 -22.40 -68.01
#